data_AF-E2NFV0-F1
#
_entry.id   AF-E2NFV0-F1
#
_cell.length_a   1.000
_cell.length_b   1.000
_cell.length_c   1.000
_cell.angle_alpha   90.00
_cell.angle_beta   90.00
_cell.angle_gamma   90.00
#
_symmetry.space_group_name_H-M   'P 1'
#
loop_
_entity.id
_entity.type
_entity.pdbx_description
1 polymer ?
#
loop_
_entity_poly.entity_id
_entity_poly.type
_entity_poly.pdbx_seq_one_letter_code
_entity_poly.pdbx_strand_id
1 'polypeptide(L)'
;MKLRNIYYILLGVLAFSAVACQEDANDWGIEPGHDRLFRTTEFKVADNTSPTSIMLSYRGITDASKYIFEFSKGDSLEFTNIVKTVEILADTLTPYRQETTAVKTEYRTLFTDLDGTSRYSVRVKAVDGKTGKESGYVGLFFETPDEQIFTEVVPSTSGAVLKWKADKTATHIRHAELKFTVEGEGEEQTVLIDTVWVEPAHELTATEKQAGTYSIKDLKAGTNYLAYILNGDVLRGKYRFLTLGSSVGETIDVQSGDDINALLASAPVGPVTLAFKGGESYTFGEITVPTNVKALYLAGNVINGQLPQLTATKMTFTAPLGTVKWQNIDLISDGQSQFFIEIGNTNCFSTIAFEGCHISEIPRSLVRLNNGDVEISGITISNCIVKNVALSGYGLFNFGKAKSLKKLVIENSTLCEIGDQLMDVRFVIDEIKMNKCIFCNYTIGMPKVFRLDKQPKSIAVTSTVFTGTNGGSKINSGNGDYSGYLDFSGCYLTSDFQVDSRPFTNAKSLSMTSLELFVDPMNGDFHYKPELKFEGEGKAGDPRWWIQ
;
A
#
# COMPACT_ATOMS: atom_id res chain seq x y z
N MET A 1 93.76 39.96 -7.45
CA MET A 1 92.52 40.30 -8.20
C MET A 1 91.67 41.21 -7.33
N LYS A 2 91.35 42.42 -7.79
CA LYS A 2 90.71 43.46 -6.97
C LYS A 2 89.19 43.22 -6.89
N LEU A 3 88.59 43.41 -5.70
CA LEU A 3 87.15 43.26 -5.40
C LEU A 3 86.21 43.88 -6.45
N ARG A 4 86.65 44.92 -7.15
CA ARG A 4 85.88 45.63 -8.18
C ARG A 4 85.47 44.76 -9.37
N ASN A 5 86.21 43.71 -9.71
CA ASN A 5 85.87 42.84 -10.86
C ASN A 5 84.86 41.74 -10.51
N ILE A 6 84.69 41.40 -9.23
CA ILE A 6 83.68 40.43 -8.78
C ILE A 6 82.29 41.07 -8.76
N TYR A 7 82.18 42.36 -8.42
CA TYR A 7 80.91 43.08 -8.46
C TYR A 7 80.33 43.24 -9.87
N TYR A 8 81.16 43.45 -10.90
CA TYR A 8 80.66 43.52 -12.29
C TYR A 8 80.22 42.17 -12.85
N ILE A 9 80.82 41.06 -12.37
CA ILE A 9 80.40 39.71 -12.75
C ILE A 9 79.11 39.32 -11.98
N LEU A 10 78.96 39.70 -10.71
CA LEU A 10 77.72 39.48 -9.94
C LEU A 10 76.56 40.34 -10.44
N LEU A 11 76.79 41.60 -10.85
CA LEU A 11 75.73 42.44 -11.43
C LEU A 11 75.30 41.93 -12.81
N GLY A 12 76.23 41.38 -13.60
CA GLY A 12 75.94 40.76 -14.90
C GLY A 12 75.11 39.48 -14.77
N VAL A 13 75.37 38.66 -13.74
CA VAL A 13 74.60 37.43 -13.48
C VAL A 13 73.21 37.73 -12.88
N LEU A 14 73.06 38.80 -12.07
CA LEU A 14 71.74 39.23 -11.58
C LEU A 14 70.87 39.90 -12.66
N ALA A 15 71.47 40.57 -13.65
CA ALA A 15 70.74 41.19 -14.75
C ALA A 15 70.19 40.13 -15.75
N PHE A 16 70.83 38.96 -15.87
CA PHE A 16 70.33 37.85 -16.68
C PHE A 16 69.31 36.96 -15.95
N SER A 17 69.23 37.00 -14.61
CA SER A 17 68.20 36.26 -13.87
C SER A 17 66.85 36.99 -13.78
N ALA A 18 66.78 38.28 -14.17
CA ALA A 18 65.52 39.04 -14.23
C ALA A 18 64.76 38.88 -15.56
N VAL A 19 65.33 38.21 -16.57
CA VAL A 19 64.67 37.97 -17.89
C VAL A 19 64.19 36.52 -18.03
N ALA A 20 64.42 35.67 -17.03
CA ALA A 20 64.04 34.24 -17.07
C ALA A 20 62.68 33.92 -16.43
N CYS A 21 61.95 34.92 -15.93
CA CYS A 21 60.56 34.78 -15.51
C CYS A 21 59.68 35.75 -16.32
N GLN A 22 59.58 35.53 -17.63
CA GLN A 22 58.34 35.91 -18.31
C GLN A 22 57.27 34.94 -17.81
N GLU A 23 56.21 35.47 -17.20
CA GLU A 23 55.02 34.72 -16.78
C GLU A 23 54.30 34.04 -17.97
N ASP A 24 54.75 34.29 -19.20
CA ASP A 24 54.17 33.80 -20.46
C ASP A 24 55.00 32.68 -21.13
N ALA A 25 55.76 31.87 -20.37
CA ALA A 25 56.48 30.72 -20.94
C ALA A 25 55.54 29.62 -21.49
N ASN A 26 54.22 29.77 -21.32
CA ASN A 26 53.18 28.91 -21.86
C ASN A 26 52.07 29.70 -22.59
N ASP A 27 52.36 30.84 -23.22
CA ASP A 27 51.40 31.51 -24.11
C ASP A 27 51.45 30.90 -25.51
N TRP A 28 51.06 29.62 -25.59
CA TRP A 28 50.80 28.96 -26.86
C TRP A 28 49.45 29.47 -27.34
N GLY A 29 49.40 30.04 -28.55
CA GLY A 29 48.14 30.45 -29.16
C GLY A 29 47.14 29.29 -29.11
N ILE A 30 46.10 29.45 -28.30
CA ILE A 30 45.03 28.46 -28.20
C ILE A 30 44.28 28.54 -29.54
N GLU A 31 44.19 27.41 -30.24
CA GLU A 31 43.37 27.36 -31.45
C GLU A 31 41.95 27.86 -31.13
N PRO A 32 41.37 28.78 -31.93
CA PRO A 32 40.08 29.40 -31.60
C PRO A 32 38.93 28.40 -31.32
N GLY A 33 38.99 27.17 -31.84
CA GLY A 33 38.02 26.11 -31.54
C GLY A 33 38.19 25.41 -30.17
N HIS A 34 39.31 25.67 -29.49
CA HIS A 34 39.69 25.10 -28.20
C HIS A 34 39.71 26.14 -27.07
N ASP A 35 39.47 27.42 -27.39
CA ASP A 35 39.33 28.50 -26.39
C ASP A 35 37.94 28.47 -25.73
N ARG A 36 37.74 27.50 -24.83
CA ARG A 36 36.46 27.23 -24.16
C ARG A 36 36.65 26.77 -22.73
N LEU A 37 35.57 26.83 -21.93
CA LEU A 37 35.60 26.26 -20.58
C LEU A 37 35.71 24.73 -20.65
N PHE A 38 36.35 24.14 -19.63
CA PHE A 38 36.35 22.69 -19.47
C PHE A 38 34.95 22.17 -19.17
N ARG A 39 34.66 20.95 -19.60
CA ARG A 39 33.43 20.25 -19.22
C ARG A 39 33.54 19.79 -17.78
N THR A 40 32.40 19.58 -17.11
CA THR A 40 32.39 18.92 -15.80
C THR A 40 33.02 17.53 -15.94
N THR A 41 33.87 17.17 -14.97
CA THR A 41 34.56 15.87 -14.93
C THR A 41 33.67 14.75 -14.42
N GLU A 42 32.55 15.08 -13.79
CA GLU A 42 31.56 14.14 -13.29
C GLU A 42 30.16 14.71 -13.50
N PHE A 43 29.26 13.88 -14.02
CA PHE A 43 27.83 14.19 -14.10
C PHE A 43 27.05 12.88 -13.95
N LYS A 44 26.27 12.77 -12.88
CA LYS A 44 25.56 11.53 -12.55
C LYS A 44 24.26 11.80 -11.80
N VAL A 45 23.38 10.81 -11.79
CA VAL A 45 22.22 10.77 -10.91
C VAL A 45 22.68 10.47 -9.48
N ALA A 46 22.32 11.33 -8.54
CA ALA A 46 22.61 11.15 -7.12
C ALA A 46 21.45 10.47 -6.38
N ASP A 47 20.21 10.81 -6.75
CA ASP A 47 18.98 10.24 -6.22
C ASP A 47 17.86 10.33 -7.28
N ASN A 48 17.12 9.25 -7.46
CA ASN A 48 16.00 9.11 -8.39
C ASN A 48 14.87 8.29 -7.75
N THR A 49 14.63 8.49 -6.46
CA THR A 49 13.57 7.77 -5.71
C THR A 49 12.22 8.46 -5.80
N SER A 50 12.17 9.74 -6.14
CA SER A 50 10.95 10.53 -6.26
C SER A 50 10.40 10.52 -7.70
N PRO A 51 9.10 10.23 -7.93
CA PRO A 51 8.52 10.16 -9.26
C PRO A 51 8.59 11.47 -10.07
N THR A 52 8.58 12.64 -9.41
CA THR A 52 8.48 13.94 -10.11
C THR A 52 9.70 14.83 -9.91
N SER A 53 10.81 14.26 -9.44
CA SER A 53 12.05 15.03 -9.22
C SER A 53 13.30 14.16 -9.31
N ILE A 54 14.41 14.78 -9.72
CA ILE A 54 15.71 14.12 -9.83
C ILE A 54 16.77 14.94 -9.07
N MET A 55 17.66 14.27 -8.35
CA MET A 55 18.86 14.89 -7.79
C MET A 55 20.05 14.57 -8.68
N LEU A 56 20.67 15.60 -9.25
CA LEU A 56 21.86 15.46 -10.10
C LEU A 56 23.11 15.92 -9.36
N SER A 57 24.19 15.17 -9.53
CA SER A 57 25.53 15.48 -8.99
C SER A 57 26.46 15.86 -10.13
N TYR A 58 27.20 16.95 -9.96
CA TYR A 58 28.20 17.43 -10.92
C TYR A 58 29.36 18.12 -10.20
N ARG A 59 30.50 18.23 -10.90
CA ARG A 59 31.67 18.97 -10.41
C ARG A 59 31.63 20.41 -10.89
N GLY A 60 32.22 21.31 -10.12
CA GLY A 60 32.39 22.69 -10.52
C GLY A 60 33.31 22.84 -11.74
N ILE A 61 33.12 23.91 -12.49
CA ILE A 61 33.97 24.30 -13.61
C ILE A 61 34.66 25.63 -13.24
N THR A 62 35.97 25.71 -13.43
CA THR A 62 36.74 26.94 -13.19
C THR A 62 36.21 28.07 -14.07
N ASP A 63 36.11 29.28 -13.52
CA ASP A 63 35.59 30.49 -14.17
C ASP A 63 34.11 30.44 -14.61
N ALA A 64 33.39 29.37 -14.28
CA ALA A 64 31.95 29.30 -14.53
C ALA A 64 31.20 30.31 -13.66
N SER A 65 30.44 31.19 -14.32
CA SER A 65 29.51 32.11 -13.65
C SER A 65 28.11 31.51 -13.49
N LYS A 66 27.75 30.56 -14.36
CA LYS A 66 26.46 29.87 -14.34
C LYS A 66 26.51 28.52 -15.02
N TYR A 67 25.53 27.67 -14.71
CA TYR A 67 25.29 26.37 -15.32
C TYR A 67 23.92 26.36 -15.99
N ILE A 68 23.86 25.79 -17.19
CA ILE A 68 22.62 25.64 -17.97
C ILE A 68 22.34 24.15 -18.11
N PHE A 69 21.21 23.72 -17.56
CA PHE A 69 20.69 22.36 -17.66
C PHE A 69 19.55 22.32 -18.68
N GLU A 70 19.59 21.37 -19.59
CA GLU A 70 18.52 21.15 -20.57
C GLU A 70 18.02 19.72 -20.44
N PHE A 71 16.72 19.60 -20.20
CA PHE A 71 16.00 18.34 -20.11
C PHE A 71 15.23 18.11 -21.39
N SER A 72 15.52 17.00 -22.04
CA SER A 72 14.78 16.47 -23.18
C SER A 72 13.90 15.31 -22.73
N LYS A 73 12.69 15.19 -23.27
CA LYS A 73 11.73 14.14 -22.90
C LYS A 73 11.50 13.15 -24.04
N GLY A 74 11.50 11.86 -23.71
CA GLY A 74 11.17 10.78 -24.63
C GLY A 74 12.32 10.34 -25.55
N ASP A 75 13.55 10.76 -25.27
CA ASP A 75 14.74 10.38 -26.02
C ASP A 75 15.81 9.72 -25.13
N SER A 76 16.91 9.30 -25.77
CA SER A 76 18.10 8.74 -25.13
C SER A 76 19.35 9.47 -25.60
N LEU A 77 19.59 10.67 -25.06
CA LEU A 77 20.70 11.59 -25.36
C LEU A 77 20.66 12.28 -26.72
N GLU A 78 19.51 12.27 -27.41
CA GLU A 78 19.34 12.92 -28.71
C GLU A 78 19.08 14.44 -28.58
N PHE A 79 18.42 14.86 -27.49
CA PHE A 79 18.06 16.25 -27.19
C PHE A 79 17.19 16.91 -28.28
N THR A 80 16.26 16.14 -28.85
CA THR A 80 15.36 16.58 -29.92
C THR A 80 14.11 17.31 -29.41
N ASN A 81 13.76 17.13 -28.13
CA ASN A 81 12.55 17.69 -27.51
C ASN A 81 12.86 18.29 -26.13
N ILE A 82 13.51 19.46 -26.10
CA ILE A 82 13.82 20.16 -24.86
C ILE A 82 12.52 20.68 -24.22
N VAL A 83 12.15 20.09 -23.09
CA VAL A 83 10.93 20.45 -22.34
C VAL A 83 11.20 21.35 -21.14
N LYS A 84 12.45 21.44 -20.68
CA LYS A 84 12.82 22.28 -19.54
C LYS A 84 14.28 22.73 -19.63
N THR A 85 14.51 24.03 -19.45
CA THR A 85 15.84 24.61 -19.34
C THR A 85 15.96 25.33 -18.01
N VAL A 86 17.01 25.05 -17.25
CA VAL A 86 17.25 25.64 -15.94
C VAL A 86 18.62 26.30 -15.94
N GLU A 87 18.64 27.58 -15.58
CA GLU A 87 19.86 28.35 -15.37
C GLU A 87 20.12 28.51 -13.87
N ILE A 88 21.34 28.21 -13.43
CA ILE A 88 21.75 28.33 -12.03
C ILE A 88 23.04 29.13 -11.96
N LEU A 89 23.03 30.22 -11.19
CA LEU A 89 24.22 31.04 -10.97
C LEU A 89 25.21 30.30 -10.05
N ALA A 90 26.49 30.29 -10.43
CA ALA A 90 27.51 29.55 -9.71
C ALA A 90 27.72 30.04 -8.27
N ASP A 91 27.49 31.34 -8.00
CA ASP A 91 27.60 31.97 -6.68
C ASP A 91 26.42 31.65 -5.75
N THR A 92 25.31 31.13 -6.29
CA THR A 92 24.15 30.68 -5.50
C THR A 92 24.26 29.21 -5.07
N LEU A 93 25.21 28.45 -5.64
CA LEU A 93 25.37 27.05 -5.35
C LEU A 93 26.01 26.83 -3.97
N THR A 94 25.37 26.00 -3.16
CA THR A 94 25.99 25.47 -1.94
C THR A 94 26.65 24.12 -2.25
N PRO A 95 27.98 23.99 -2.03
CA PRO A 95 28.70 22.73 -2.23
C PRO A 95 28.12 21.61 -1.37
N TYR A 96 27.86 20.45 -1.98
CA TYR A 96 27.56 19.23 -1.23
C TYR A 96 28.84 18.66 -0.59
N ARG A 97 29.95 18.72 -1.34
CA ARG A 97 31.29 18.45 -0.82
C ARG A 97 32.25 19.52 -1.33
N GLN A 98 32.70 20.38 -0.42
CA GLN A 98 33.68 21.42 -0.70
C GLN A 98 35.08 20.82 -0.82
N GLU A 99 35.81 21.23 -1.84
CA GLU A 99 37.21 20.86 -2.06
C GLU A 99 38.05 22.11 -2.37
N THR A 100 39.37 21.96 -2.44
CA THR A 100 40.28 23.11 -2.66
C THR A 100 40.21 23.71 -4.06
N THR A 101 39.66 22.99 -5.03
CA THR A 101 39.48 23.47 -6.41
C THR A 101 38.04 23.28 -6.89
N ALA A 102 37.59 24.16 -7.79
CA ALA A 102 36.25 24.08 -8.36
C ALA A 102 35.98 22.71 -9.03
N VAL A 103 36.96 22.20 -9.78
CA VAL A 103 36.90 20.91 -10.48
C VAL A 103 36.79 19.68 -9.57
N LYS A 104 37.11 19.81 -8.28
CA LYS A 104 36.92 18.76 -7.27
C LYS A 104 35.70 19.03 -6.41
N THR A 105 35.15 20.23 -6.40
CA THR A 105 33.97 20.55 -5.59
C THR A 105 32.73 19.88 -6.19
N GLU A 106 31.99 19.12 -5.39
CA GLU A 106 30.75 18.44 -5.79
C GLU A 106 29.53 19.31 -5.43
N TYR A 107 28.67 19.53 -6.41
CA TYR A 107 27.37 20.14 -6.23
C TYR A 107 26.28 19.10 -6.44
N ARG A 108 25.19 19.25 -5.68
CA ARG A 108 23.96 18.48 -5.88
C ARG A 108 22.79 19.45 -6.03
N THR A 109 22.00 19.23 -7.07
CA THR A 109 20.85 20.07 -7.37
C THR A 109 19.62 19.20 -7.57
N LEU A 110 18.56 19.54 -6.85
CA LEU A 110 17.24 18.93 -7.00
C LEU A 110 16.50 19.67 -8.12
N PHE A 111 16.05 18.91 -9.11
CA PHE A 111 15.16 19.41 -10.16
C PHE A 111 13.78 18.79 -9.95
N THR A 112 12.77 19.62 -9.74
CA THR A 112 11.36 19.25 -9.55
C THR A 112 10.58 19.35 -10.85
N ASP A 113 9.25 19.15 -10.80
CA ASP A 113 8.33 19.37 -11.92
C ASP A 113 8.68 18.53 -13.16
N LEU A 114 9.17 17.32 -12.92
CA LEU A 114 9.29 16.30 -13.94
C LEU A 114 8.02 15.46 -13.95
N ASP A 115 7.71 14.90 -15.11
CA ASP A 115 6.65 13.92 -15.23
C ASP A 115 7.11 12.58 -14.68
N GLY A 116 6.27 11.91 -13.90
CA GLY A 116 6.50 10.55 -13.46
C GLY A 116 6.37 9.53 -14.59
N THR A 117 6.85 8.32 -14.34
CA THR A 117 6.79 7.21 -15.30
C THR A 117 7.31 7.61 -16.70
N SER A 118 8.34 8.46 -16.76
CA SER A 118 8.78 9.14 -17.98
C SER A 118 10.29 9.07 -18.17
N ARG A 119 10.71 8.91 -19.42
CA ARG A 119 12.12 8.95 -19.80
C ARG A 119 12.58 10.38 -20.09
N TYR A 120 13.72 10.75 -19.52
CA TYR A 120 14.39 12.03 -19.72
C TYR A 120 15.86 11.86 -20.09
N SER A 121 16.36 12.75 -20.92
CA SER A 121 17.78 13.03 -21.07
C SER A 121 18.06 14.41 -20.51
N VAL A 122 19.14 14.58 -19.76
CA VAL A 122 19.58 15.88 -19.25
C VAL A 122 21.02 16.13 -19.66
N ARG A 123 21.32 17.36 -20.08
CA ARG A 123 22.69 17.82 -20.32
C ARG A 123 22.98 19.12 -19.61
N VAL A 124 24.24 19.29 -19.22
CA VAL A 124 24.73 20.51 -18.55
C VAL A 124 25.91 21.11 -19.31
N LYS A 125 25.95 22.43 -19.38
CA LYS A 125 27.14 23.23 -19.73
C LYS A 125 27.34 24.36 -18.72
N ALA A 126 28.55 24.88 -18.62
CA ALA A 126 28.87 26.11 -17.90
C ALA A 126 29.10 27.29 -18.85
N VAL A 127 28.87 28.50 -18.35
CA VAL A 127 29.13 29.76 -19.06
C VAL A 127 29.88 30.72 -18.14
N ASP A 128 30.93 31.36 -18.66
CA ASP A 128 31.57 32.52 -18.05
C ASP A 128 30.89 33.80 -18.54
N GLY A 129 30.21 34.51 -17.63
CA GLY A 129 29.45 35.72 -17.92
C GLY A 129 30.33 36.93 -18.24
N LYS A 130 31.64 36.89 -17.96
CA LYS A 130 32.57 37.97 -18.31
C LYS A 130 33.08 37.84 -19.74
N THR A 131 33.43 36.63 -20.16
CA THR A 131 34.05 36.38 -21.47
C THR A 131 33.06 35.82 -22.51
N GLY A 132 31.92 35.30 -22.08
CA GLY A 132 30.95 34.61 -22.94
C GLY A 132 31.37 33.19 -23.32
N LYS A 133 32.50 32.67 -22.80
CA LYS A 133 32.98 31.33 -23.10
C LYS A 133 32.06 30.27 -22.48
N GLU A 134 31.77 29.23 -23.25
CA GLU A 134 30.93 28.11 -22.82
C GLU A 134 31.74 26.81 -22.73
N SER A 135 31.36 25.91 -21.83
CA SER A 135 31.85 24.53 -21.88
C SER A 135 31.10 23.74 -22.95
N GLY A 136 31.67 22.61 -23.39
CA GLY A 136 30.85 21.61 -24.10
C GLY A 136 29.83 20.97 -23.15
N TYR A 137 28.75 20.42 -23.71
CA TYR A 137 27.76 19.68 -22.94
C TYR A 137 28.30 18.32 -22.45
N VAL A 138 27.81 17.92 -21.27
CA VAL A 138 27.87 16.54 -20.76
C VAL A 138 26.45 16.13 -20.43
N GLY A 139 26.02 14.95 -20.88
CA GLY A 139 24.65 14.48 -20.71
C GLY A 139 24.55 13.08 -20.13
N LEU A 140 23.40 12.79 -19.54
CA LEU A 140 22.98 11.47 -19.07
C LEU A 140 21.48 11.31 -19.33
N PHE A 141 20.98 10.08 -19.30
CA PHE A 141 19.54 9.80 -19.36
C PHE A 141 19.10 9.03 -18.11
N PHE A 142 17.82 9.16 -17.78
CA PHE A 142 17.19 8.48 -16.65
C PHE A 142 15.68 8.27 -16.91
N GLU A 143 15.07 7.39 -16.13
CA GLU A 143 13.62 7.20 -16.10
C GLU A 143 13.11 7.56 -14.71
N THR A 144 12.10 8.43 -14.64
CA THR A 144 11.46 8.74 -13.37
C THR A 144 10.66 7.52 -12.87
N PRO A 145 10.63 7.26 -11.55
CA PRO A 145 9.82 6.20 -10.98
C PRO A 145 8.33 6.29 -11.35
N ASP A 146 7.61 5.18 -11.19
CA ASP A 146 6.16 5.12 -11.33
C ASP A 146 5.48 6.16 -10.41
N GLU A 147 4.63 6.99 -11.00
CA GLU A 147 3.78 7.91 -10.23
C GLU A 147 2.42 7.28 -9.91
N GLN A 148 1.92 7.56 -8.70
CA GLN A 148 0.60 7.17 -8.25
C GLN A 148 -0.10 8.35 -7.59
N ILE A 149 -1.04 8.98 -8.30
CA ILE A 149 -1.91 10.02 -7.73
C ILE A 149 -3.26 9.49 -7.26
N PHE A 150 -3.68 8.27 -7.63
CA PHE A 150 -4.85 7.67 -7.01
C PHE A 150 -4.59 7.48 -5.52
N THR A 151 -5.55 7.91 -4.70
CA THR A 151 -5.52 7.75 -3.25
C THR A 151 -6.42 6.60 -2.81
N GLU A 152 -7.52 6.38 -3.53
CA GLU A 152 -8.49 5.34 -3.21
C GLU A 152 -9.27 4.93 -4.45
N VAL A 153 -9.63 3.63 -4.52
CA VAL A 153 -10.59 3.10 -5.49
C VAL A 153 -11.60 2.25 -4.73
N VAL A 154 -12.87 2.65 -4.81
CA VAL A 154 -13.98 2.01 -4.11
C VAL A 154 -14.87 1.28 -5.13
N PRO A 155 -14.68 -0.04 -5.33
CA PRO A 155 -15.51 -0.81 -6.25
C PRO A 155 -16.93 -1.02 -5.70
N SER A 156 -17.89 -1.13 -6.62
CA SER A 156 -19.26 -1.55 -6.38
C SER A 156 -19.59 -2.77 -7.26
N THR A 157 -20.81 -3.28 -7.21
CA THR A 157 -21.26 -4.38 -8.10
C THR A 157 -21.34 -3.96 -9.57
N SER A 158 -21.56 -2.67 -9.85
CA SER A 158 -21.78 -2.15 -11.21
C SER A 158 -20.89 -0.97 -11.58
N GLY A 159 -19.83 -0.70 -10.82
CA GLY A 159 -19.03 0.50 -11.00
C GLY A 159 -17.83 0.58 -10.06
N ALA A 160 -17.18 1.74 -10.05
CA ALA A 160 -16.16 2.09 -9.08
C ALA A 160 -16.03 3.61 -8.93
N VAL A 161 -15.83 4.08 -7.71
CA VAL A 161 -15.48 5.47 -7.42
C VAL A 161 -13.96 5.57 -7.33
N LEU A 162 -13.37 6.35 -8.22
CA LEU A 162 -11.96 6.68 -8.22
C LEU A 162 -11.74 7.98 -7.46
N LYS A 163 -10.72 8.04 -6.60
CA LYS A 163 -10.28 9.26 -5.92
C LYS A 163 -8.78 9.46 -6.12
N TRP A 164 -8.37 10.72 -6.31
CA TRP A 164 -6.98 11.10 -6.48
C TRP A 164 -6.67 12.44 -5.79
N LYS A 165 -5.39 12.74 -5.70
CA LYS A 165 -4.89 14.02 -5.17
C LYS A 165 -5.34 15.19 -6.05
N ALA A 166 -6.33 15.96 -5.61
CA ALA A 166 -6.96 17.03 -6.39
C ALA A 166 -6.02 18.20 -6.74
N ASP A 167 -4.92 18.38 -5.99
CA ASP A 167 -3.86 19.34 -6.30
C ASP A 167 -2.99 18.92 -7.50
N LYS A 168 -3.10 17.66 -7.94
CA LYS A 168 -2.36 17.13 -9.10
C LYS A 168 -3.19 17.26 -10.38
N THR A 169 -2.59 17.87 -11.39
CA THR A 169 -3.21 18.03 -12.71
C THR A 169 -3.47 16.69 -13.38
N ALA A 170 -4.70 16.49 -13.87
CA ALA A 170 -5.08 15.36 -14.71
C ALA A 170 -6.05 15.85 -15.81
N THR A 171 -6.04 15.20 -16.96
CA THR A 171 -6.88 15.53 -18.12
C THR A 171 -7.99 14.51 -18.32
N HIS A 172 -7.68 13.22 -18.25
CA HIS A 172 -8.63 12.17 -18.56
C HIS A 172 -8.33 10.87 -17.80
N ILE A 173 -9.33 10.00 -17.75
CA ILE A 173 -9.24 8.66 -17.19
C ILE A 173 -9.51 7.63 -18.29
N ARG A 174 -8.65 6.62 -18.37
CA ARG A 174 -8.89 5.42 -19.18
C ARG A 174 -9.16 4.25 -18.26
N HIS A 175 -10.08 3.37 -18.65
CA HIS A 175 -10.28 2.12 -17.93
C HIS A 175 -10.42 0.95 -18.90
N ALA A 176 -10.08 -0.25 -18.42
CA ALA A 176 -10.08 -1.47 -19.21
C ALA A 176 -10.56 -2.66 -18.38
N GLU A 177 -11.28 -3.58 -19.03
CA GLU A 177 -11.56 -4.91 -18.50
C GLU A 177 -10.33 -5.80 -18.69
N LEU A 178 -9.92 -6.50 -17.63
CA LEU A 178 -8.82 -7.47 -17.68
C LEU A 178 -9.39 -8.88 -17.86
N LYS A 179 -9.09 -9.50 -19.00
CA LYS A 179 -9.50 -10.86 -19.32
C LYS A 179 -8.33 -11.82 -19.10
N PHE A 180 -8.59 -12.89 -18.36
CA PHE A 180 -7.58 -13.90 -18.04
C PHE A 180 -7.88 -15.16 -18.84
N THR A 181 -6.90 -15.61 -19.62
CA THR A 181 -6.95 -16.89 -20.34
C THR A 181 -5.85 -17.77 -19.79
N VAL A 182 -6.19 -18.99 -19.38
CA VAL A 182 -5.20 -19.98 -18.98
C VAL A 182 -4.92 -20.87 -20.18
N GLU A 183 -3.66 -20.92 -20.59
CA GLU A 183 -3.18 -21.83 -21.63
C GLU A 183 -2.29 -22.92 -21.01
N GLY A 184 -2.42 -24.16 -21.50
CA GLY A 184 -1.70 -25.32 -20.99
C GLY A 184 -2.50 -26.17 -19.98
N GLU A 185 -1.94 -27.32 -19.61
CA GLU A 185 -2.51 -28.26 -18.63
C GLU A 185 -1.50 -28.54 -17.51
N GLY A 186 -1.99 -28.88 -16.30
CA GLY A 186 -1.13 -29.25 -15.17
C GLY A 186 -0.25 -28.11 -14.65
N GLU A 187 1.04 -28.40 -14.41
CA GLU A 187 2.01 -27.46 -13.82
C GLU A 187 2.58 -26.45 -14.85
N GLU A 188 2.30 -26.60 -16.15
CA GLU A 188 2.78 -25.71 -17.23
C GLU A 188 1.74 -24.64 -17.63
N GLN A 189 0.80 -24.32 -16.76
CA GLN A 189 -0.22 -23.30 -17.03
C GLN A 189 0.39 -21.90 -17.13
N THR A 190 0.12 -21.21 -18.24
CA THR A 190 0.44 -19.78 -18.42
C THR A 190 -0.85 -18.98 -18.37
N VAL A 191 -0.89 -17.95 -17.52
CA VAL A 191 -2.01 -17.00 -17.46
C VAL A 191 -1.71 -15.83 -18.38
N LEU A 192 -2.38 -15.77 -19.51
CA LEU A 192 -2.38 -14.61 -20.40
C LEU A 192 -3.40 -13.58 -19.89
N ILE A 193 -3.01 -12.31 -19.93
CA ILE A 193 -3.87 -11.19 -19.53
C ILE A 193 -4.09 -10.31 -20.76
N ASP A 194 -5.32 -10.32 -21.27
CA ASP A 194 -5.78 -9.38 -22.30
C ASP A 194 -6.39 -8.14 -21.63
N THR A 195 -6.13 -6.97 -22.20
CA THR A 195 -6.56 -5.67 -21.66
C THR A 195 -7.48 -4.99 -22.67
N VAL A 196 -8.78 -5.03 -22.41
CA VAL A 196 -9.79 -4.48 -23.30
C VAL A 196 -10.16 -3.07 -22.84
N TRP A 197 -9.57 -2.06 -23.49
CA TRP A 197 -9.83 -0.65 -23.19
C TRP A 197 -11.23 -0.23 -23.60
N VAL A 198 -11.87 0.55 -22.74
CA VAL A 198 -13.12 1.24 -23.06
C VAL A 198 -12.78 2.55 -23.77
N GLU A 199 -13.40 2.75 -24.93
CA GLU A 199 -13.22 3.93 -25.77
C GLU A 199 -14.55 4.67 -26.00
N PRO A 200 -14.56 6.01 -26.04
CA PRO A 200 -13.41 6.89 -25.82
C PRO A 200 -13.03 6.98 -24.33
N ALA A 201 -11.82 7.47 -24.05
CA ALA A 201 -11.42 7.88 -22.70
C ALA A 201 -12.40 8.90 -22.09
N HIS A 202 -12.53 8.91 -20.76
CA HIS A 202 -13.34 9.90 -20.06
C HIS A 202 -12.54 11.17 -19.83
N GLU A 203 -12.89 12.25 -20.55
CA GLU A 203 -12.34 13.58 -20.32
C GLU A 203 -12.87 14.16 -19.01
N LEU A 204 -11.95 14.53 -18.11
CA LEU A 204 -12.31 15.04 -16.79
C LEU A 204 -12.90 16.45 -16.90
N THR A 205 -14.07 16.62 -16.29
CA THR A 205 -14.74 17.91 -16.13
C THR A 205 -14.05 18.78 -15.07
N ALA A 206 -14.36 20.08 -15.05
CA ALA A 206 -13.83 20.99 -14.04
C ALA A 206 -14.22 20.58 -12.60
N THR A 207 -15.46 20.09 -12.42
CA THR A 207 -15.97 19.62 -11.13
C THR A 207 -15.22 18.38 -10.65
N GLU A 208 -14.97 17.40 -11.52
CA GLU A 208 -14.23 16.20 -11.17
C GLU A 208 -12.77 16.50 -10.80
N LYS A 209 -12.11 17.41 -11.54
CA LYS A 209 -10.75 17.87 -11.22
C LYS A 209 -10.68 18.55 -9.86
N GLN A 210 -11.65 19.42 -9.55
CA GLN A 210 -11.72 20.12 -8.28
C GLN A 210 -12.00 19.16 -7.11
N ALA A 211 -12.88 18.19 -7.31
CA ALA A 211 -13.24 17.22 -6.28
C ALA A 211 -12.22 16.08 -6.13
N GLY A 212 -11.37 15.86 -7.13
CA GLY A 212 -10.43 14.74 -7.17
C GLY A 212 -11.13 13.39 -7.25
N THR A 213 -12.28 13.30 -7.93
CA THR A 213 -13.07 12.05 -7.99
C THR A 213 -13.85 11.88 -9.29
N TYR A 214 -14.04 10.61 -9.69
CA TYR A 214 -14.84 10.19 -10.84
C TYR A 214 -15.50 8.83 -10.55
N SER A 215 -16.76 8.66 -10.96
CA SER A 215 -17.50 7.41 -10.79
C SER A 215 -17.67 6.70 -12.14
N ILE A 216 -17.00 5.57 -12.31
CA ILE A 216 -17.22 4.66 -13.44
C ILE A 216 -18.51 3.89 -13.17
N LYS A 217 -19.37 3.81 -14.20
CA LYS A 217 -20.65 3.07 -14.17
C LYS A 217 -20.63 1.92 -15.15
N ASP A 218 -21.67 1.10 -15.10
CA ASP A 218 -21.95 0.02 -16.04
C ASP A 218 -20.82 -1.03 -16.16
N LEU A 219 -20.06 -1.23 -15.08
CA LEU A 219 -19.10 -2.31 -14.97
C LEU A 219 -19.81 -3.63 -14.64
N LYS A 220 -19.20 -4.74 -15.00
CA LYS A 220 -19.71 -6.08 -14.66
C LYS A 220 -19.30 -6.42 -13.23
N ALA A 221 -20.17 -7.09 -12.47
CA ALA A 221 -19.86 -7.62 -11.15
C ALA A 221 -18.71 -8.66 -11.21
N GLY A 222 -18.01 -8.84 -10.09
CA GLY A 222 -16.93 -9.84 -9.92
C GLY A 222 -15.83 -9.82 -10.99
N THR A 223 -15.60 -8.70 -11.66
CA THR A 223 -14.74 -8.56 -12.84
C THR A 223 -13.55 -7.66 -12.54
N ASN A 224 -12.36 -8.04 -13.02
CA ASN A 224 -11.14 -7.26 -12.81
C ASN A 224 -11.04 -6.13 -13.83
N TYR A 225 -10.68 -4.95 -13.35
CA TYR A 225 -10.49 -3.75 -14.14
C TYR A 225 -9.15 -3.09 -13.85
N LEU A 226 -8.70 -2.30 -14.80
CA LEU A 226 -7.54 -1.42 -14.70
C LEU A 226 -8.00 0.01 -14.99
N ALA A 227 -7.65 0.97 -14.14
CA ALA A 227 -7.85 2.40 -14.38
C ALA A 227 -6.52 3.13 -14.44
N TYR A 228 -6.38 4.01 -15.44
CA TYR A 228 -5.28 4.96 -15.58
C TYR A 228 -5.82 6.39 -15.46
N ILE A 229 -5.08 7.23 -14.74
CA ILE A 229 -5.28 8.68 -14.72
C ILE A 229 -4.10 9.34 -15.42
N LEU A 230 -4.39 10.21 -16.40
CA LEU A 230 -3.38 10.79 -17.27
C LEU A 230 -3.43 12.32 -17.28
N ASN A 231 -2.31 12.94 -17.65
CA ASN A 231 -2.21 14.35 -18.02
C ASN A 231 -1.65 14.46 -19.45
N GLY A 232 -2.51 14.64 -20.45
CA GLY A 232 -2.16 14.36 -21.84
C GLY A 232 -1.74 12.89 -21.98
N ASP A 233 -0.54 12.65 -22.52
CA ASP A 233 0.01 11.29 -22.66
C ASP A 233 0.75 10.78 -21.41
N VAL A 234 0.85 11.60 -20.35
CA VAL A 234 1.63 11.25 -19.15
C VAL A 234 0.79 10.43 -18.20
N LEU A 235 1.24 9.21 -17.88
CA LEU A 235 0.63 8.36 -16.85
C LEU A 235 0.94 8.90 -15.46
N ARG A 236 -0.10 9.29 -14.71
CA ARG A 236 0.01 9.84 -13.35
C ARG A 236 -0.39 8.85 -12.26
N GLY A 237 -1.05 7.76 -12.65
CA GLY A 237 -1.45 6.71 -11.73
C GLY A 237 -2.10 5.55 -12.46
N LYS A 238 -1.89 4.34 -11.93
CA LYS A 238 -2.51 3.10 -12.41
C LYS A 238 -3.07 2.31 -11.24
N TYR A 239 -4.28 1.80 -11.36
CA TYR A 239 -4.89 1.02 -10.28
C TYR A 239 -5.66 -0.19 -10.83
N ARG A 240 -5.38 -1.38 -10.29
CA ARG A 240 -6.14 -2.60 -10.58
C ARG A 240 -7.15 -2.83 -9.47
N PHE A 241 -8.40 -3.11 -9.83
CA PHE A 241 -9.47 -3.37 -8.87
C PHE A 241 -10.41 -4.45 -9.37
N LEU A 242 -11.15 -5.07 -8.44
CA LEU A 242 -12.16 -6.10 -8.70
C LEU A 242 -13.51 -5.53 -8.27
N THR A 243 -14.49 -5.52 -9.18
CA THR A 243 -15.88 -5.18 -8.81
C THR A 243 -16.46 -6.23 -7.86
N LEU A 244 -17.45 -5.82 -7.06
CA LEU A 244 -18.03 -6.68 -6.04
C LEU A 244 -18.94 -7.76 -6.66
N GLY A 245 -19.25 -8.80 -5.88
CA GLY A 245 -20.14 -9.88 -6.31
C GLY A 245 -19.47 -10.95 -7.16
N SER A 246 -20.30 -11.74 -7.83
CA SER A 246 -19.88 -12.78 -8.76
C SER A 246 -19.83 -12.26 -10.19
N SER A 247 -18.87 -12.74 -10.99
CA SER A 247 -18.81 -12.47 -12.45
C SER A 247 -19.80 -13.30 -13.26
N VAL A 248 -20.47 -14.25 -12.62
CA VAL A 248 -21.45 -15.15 -13.22
C VAL A 248 -22.67 -15.24 -12.30
N GLY A 249 -23.81 -15.66 -12.85
CA GLY A 249 -25.04 -15.76 -12.08
C GLY A 249 -25.78 -14.43 -11.95
N GLU A 250 -26.74 -14.39 -11.04
CA GLU A 250 -27.67 -13.27 -10.90
C GLU A 250 -27.16 -12.24 -9.90
N THR A 251 -27.35 -10.96 -10.19
CA THR A 251 -27.20 -9.86 -9.23
C THR A 251 -28.57 -9.28 -8.94
N ILE A 252 -28.96 -9.24 -7.67
CA ILE A 252 -30.25 -8.77 -7.17
C ILE A 252 -29.99 -7.54 -6.29
N ASP A 253 -30.54 -6.39 -6.68
CA ASP A 253 -30.50 -5.17 -5.86
C ASP A 253 -31.54 -5.26 -4.74
N VAL A 254 -31.07 -5.37 -3.49
CA VAL A 254 -31.94 -5.52 -2.31
C VAL A 254 -32.45 -4.15 -1.86
N GLN A 255 -33.78 -4.04 -1.76
CA GLN A 255 -34.47 -2.87 -1.25
C GLN A 255 -34.76 -3.01 0.25
N SER A 256 -34.91 -1.87 0.94
CA SER A 256 -35.33 -1.89 2.34
C SER A 256 -36.74 -2.48 2.47
N GLY A 257 -36.90 -3.49 3.33
CA GLY A 257 -38.15 -4.24 3.51
C GLY A 257 -38.28 -5.52 2.69
N ASP A 258 -37.32 -5.82 1.80
CA ASP A 258 -37.30 -7.09 1.08
C ASP A 258 -37.11 -8.29 2.01
N ASP A 259 -37.78 -9.40 1.70
CA ASP A 259 -37.50 -10.70 2.31
C ASP A 259 -36.33 -11.37 1.58
N ILE A 260 -35.15 -11.29 2.19
CA ILE A 260 -33.92 -11.88 1.65
C ILE A 260 -34.03 -13.40 1.40
N ASN A 261 -34.80 -14.13 2.22
CA ASN A 261 -34.97 -15.57 2.03
C ASN A 261 -35.87 -15.86 0.83
N ALA A 262 -36.90 -15.04 0.60
CA ALA A 262 -37.72 -15.13 -0.60
C ALA A 262 -36.92 -14.81 -1.87
N LEU A 263 -36.08 -13.76 -1.83
CA LEU A 263 -35.16 -13.41 -2.93
C LEU A 263 -34.25 -14.60 -3.26
N LEU A 264 -33.56 -15.16 -2.26
CA LEU A 264 -32.68 -16.31 -2.44
C LEU A 264 -33.41 -17.56 -2.95
N ALA A 265 -34.64 -17.82 -2.48
CA ALA A 265 -35.43 -18.97 -2.92
C ALA A 265 -35.92 -18.83 -4.37
N SER A 266 -36.16 -17.59 -4.83
CA SER A 266 -36.60 -17.29 -6.20
C SER A 266 -35.47 -17.23 -7.22
N ALA A 267 -34.22 -17.06 -6.77
CA ALA A 267 -33.06 -16.92 -7.64
C ALA A 267 -32.82 -18.18 -8.50
N PRO A 268 -32.31 -18.05 -9.74
CA PRO A 268 -31.90 -19.18 -10.56
C PRO A 268 -30.86 -20.06 -9.86
N VAL A 269 -30.78 -21.32 -10.31
CA VAL A 269 -29.73 -22.23 -9.82
C VAL A 269 -28.37 -21.70 -10.25
N GLY A 270 -27.51 -21.34 -9.30
CA GLY A 270 -26.18 -20.80 -9.57
C GLY A 270 -25.67 -19.85 -8.50
N PRO A 271 -24.59 -19.12 -8.78
CA PRO A 271 -24.13 -18.01 -7.94
C PRO A 271 -25.15 -16.88 -7.88
N VAL A 272 -25.30 -16.27 -6.71
CA VAL A 272 -26.19 -15.13 -6.46
C VAL A 272 -25.41 -14.02 -5.75
N THR A 273 -25.54 -12.80 -6.26
CA THR A 273 -25.07 -11.58 -5.61
C THR A 273 -26.28 -10.79 -5.11
N LEU A 274 -26.33 -10.53 -3.82
CA LEU A 274 -27.25 -9.58 -3.20
C LEU A 274 -26.51 -8.25 -3.04
N ALA A 275 -26.96 -7.22 -3.75
CA ALA A 275 -26.36 -5.89 -3.75
C ALA A 275 -27.13 -4.96 -2.80
N PHE A 276 -26.42 -4.34 -1.85
CA PHE A 276 -26.97 -3.46 -0.84
C PHE A 276 -26.45 -2.04 -1.04
N LYS A 277 -27.29 -1.04 -0.82
CA LYS A 277 -26.94 0.36 -1.04
C LYS A 277 -26.34 0.99 0.22
N GLY A 278 -25.16 1.60 0.07
CA GLY A 278 -24.45 2.28 1.16
C GLY A 278 -25.28 3.41 1.79
N GLY A 279 -25.21 3.51 3.11
CA GLY A 279 -25.99 4.47 3.90
C GLY A 279 -27.42 4.03 4.22
N GLU A 280 -27.87 2.87 3.72
CA GLU A 280 -29.15 2.27 4.09
C GLU A 280 -28.99 1.17 5.16
N SER A 281 -30.05 0.94 5.93
CA SER A 281 -30.14 -0.09 6.96
C SER A 281 -31.14 -1.16 6.57
N TYR A 282 -30.75 -2.41 6.80
CA TYR A 282 -31.51 -3.62 6.50
C TYR A 282 -31.56 -4.50 7.75
N THR A 283 -32.74 -5.05 8.05
CA THR A 283 -32.93 -5.95 9.19
C THR A 283 -33.49 -7.27 8.69
N PHE A 284 -32.77 -8.33 9.00
CA PHE A 284 -33.10 -9.69 8.64
C PHE A 284 -33.16 -10.54 9.90
N GLY A 285 -34.00 -11.58 9.90
CA GLY A 285 -33.93 -12.62 10.92
C GLY A 285 -32.80 -13.59 10.61
N GLU A 286 -33.15 -14.87 10.54
CA GLU A 286 -32.26 -15.90 10.02
C GLU A 286 -32.14 -15.79 8.49
N ILE A 287 -30.91 -15.78 7.97
CA ILE A 287 -30.61 -15.88 6.54
C ILE A 287 -30.42 -17.36 6.21
N THR A 288 -31.35 -17.96 5.46
CA THR A 288 -31.32 -19.37 5.07
C THR A 288 -30.91 -19.50 3.62
N VAL A 289 -29.73 -20.05 3.35
CA VAL A 289 -29.23 -20.26 1.99
C VAL A 289 -29.88 -21.51 1.38
N PRO A 290 -30.70 -21.37 0.32
CA PRO A 290 -31.42 -22.47 -0.29
C PRO A 290 -30.54 -23.26 -1.28
N THR A 291 -31.01 -24.45 -1.69
CA THR A 291 -30.21 -25.42 -2.46
C THR A 291 -29.91 -25.00 -3.90
N ASN A 292 -30.69 -24.08 -4.47
CA ASN A 292 -30.47 -23.48 -5.79
C ASN A 292 -29.20 -22.59 -5.79
N VAL A 293 -28.90 -21.92 -4.67
CA VAL A 293 -27.73 -21.05 -4.54
C VAL A 293 -26.46 -21.90 -4.42
N LYS A 294 -25.50 -21.68 -5.33
CA LYS A 294 -24.22 -22.43 -5.38
C LYS A 294 -23.03 -21.62 -4.87
N ALA A 295 -23.14 -20.30 -4.89
CA ALA A 295 -22.29 -19.36 -4.19
C ALA A 295 -23.11 -18.12 -3.83
N LEU A 296 -22.84 -17.51 -2.68
CA LEU A 296 -23.55 -16.32 -2.21
C LEU A 296 -22.59 -15.17 -1.97
N TYR A 297 -22.88 -14.02 -2.55
CA TYR A 297 -22.15 -12.78 -2.34
C TYR A 297 -23.11 -11.75 -1.76
N LEU A 298 -22.79 -11.21 -0.58
CA LEU A 298 -23.45 -10.05 -0.01
C LEU A 298 -22.52 -8.87 -0.24
N ALA A 299 -22.91 -7.99 -1.16
CA ALA A 299 -22.06 -6.93 -1.68
C ALA A 299 -22.63 -5.55 -1.33
N GLY A 300 -21.88 -4.79 -0.53
CA GLY A 300 -22.24 -3.43 -0.17
C GLY A 300 -21.65 -2.39 -1.10
N ASN A 301 -22.51 -1.71 -1.85
CA ASN A 301 -22.14 -0.60 -2.71
C ASN A 301 -21.96 0.66 -1.86
N VAL A 302 -20.72 0.93 -1.44
CA VAL A 302 -20.38 2.08 -0.57
C VAL A 302 -20.73 3.40 -1.26
N ILE A 303 -21.49 4.25 -0.57
CA ILE A 303 -21.88 5.59 -1.06
C ILE A 303 -21.42 6.63 -0.06
N ASN A 304 -20.67 7.63 -0.51
CA ASN A 304 -20.13 8.72 0.34
C ASN A 304 -19.38 8.20 1.58
N GLY A 305 -18.67 7.08 1.45
CA GLY A 305 -17.93 6.45 2.55
C GLY A 305 -18.79 5.66 3.54
N GLN A 306 -20.09 5.53 3.32
CA GLN A 306 -21.01 4.78 4.18
C GLN A 306 -21.24 3.36 3.64
N LEU A 307 -21.00 2.37 4.50
CA LEU A 307 -21.37 0.98 4.25
C LEU A 307 -22.91 0.82 4.40
N PRO A 308 -23.54 -0.14 3.70
CA PRO A 308 -24.86 -0.61 4.10
C PRO A 308 -24.78 -1.35 5.44
N GLN A 309 -25.74 -1.09 6.31
CA GLN A 309 -25.84 -1.75 7.61
C GLN A 309 -26.83 -2.91 7.55
N LEU A 310 -26.38 -4.11 7.89
CA LEU A 310 -27.18 -5.33 7.93
C LEU A 310 -27.25 -5.84 9.37
N THR A 311 -28.43 -5.76 9.97
CA THR A 311 -28.72 -6.43 11.25
C THR A 311 -29.29 -7.81 10.96
N ALA A 312 -28.67 -8.89 11.45
CA ALA A 312 -29.12 -10.26 11.20
C ALA A 312 -28.94 -11.18 12.42
N THR A 313 -29.83 -12.18 12.56
CA THR A 313 -29.75 -13.14 13.66
C THR A 313 -28.59 -14.13 13.48
N LYS A 314 -28.57 -14.82 12.33
CA LYS A 314 -27.58 -15.84 11.96
C LYS A 314 -27.75 -16.22 10.50
N MET A 315 -26.80 -16.98 9.95
CA MET A 315 -26.86 -17.57 8.63
C MET A 315 -26.79 -19.10 8.70
N THR A 316 -27.65 -19.78 7.93
CA THR A 316 -27.77 -21.24 7.85
C THR A 316 -27.79 -21.73 6.41
N PHE A 317 -27.45 -23.01 6.22
CA PHE A 317 -27.33 -23.64 4.91
C PHE A 317 -28.25 -24.85 4.80
N THR A 318 -29.00 -24.95 3.71
CA THR A 318 -29.88 -26.10 3.44
C THR A 318 -29.21 -27.20 2.62
N ALA A 319 -28.05 -26.91 2.02
CA ALA A 319 -27.19 -27.85 1.30
C ALA A 319 -25.73 -27.36 1.36
N PRO A 320 -24.75 -28.21 0.99
CA PRO A 320 -23.38 -27.77 0.77
C PRO A 320 -23.29 -26.65 -0.28
N LEU A 321 -22.51 -25.62 0.03
CA LEU A 321 -22.32 -24.41 -0.77
C LEU A 321 -20.84 -24.22 -1.10
N GLY A 322 -20.51 -23.70 -2.28
CA GLY A 322 -19.12 -23.41 -2.65
C GLY A 322 -18.53 -22.25 -1.85
N THR A 323 -19.04 -21.05 -2.07
CA THR A 323 -18.49 -19.80 -1.52
C THR A 323 -19.56 -18.94 -0.88
N VAL A 324 -19.23 -18.34 0.27
CA VAL A 324 -19.94 -17.19 0.84
C VAL A 324 -18.97 -16.02 0.91
N LYS A 325 -19.38 -14.84 0.44
CA LYS A 325 -18.55 -13.65 0.50
C LYS A 325 -19.35 -12.45 1.01
N TRP A 326 -18.88 -11.84 2.08
CA TRP A 326 -19.37 -10.57 2.59
C TRP A 326 -18.38 -9.49 2.17
N GLN A 327 -18.86 -8.45 1.49
CA GLN A 327 -18.01 -7.40 0.94
C GLN A 327 -18.57 -6.04 1.31
N ASN A 328 -17.78 -5.22 1.99
CA ASN A 328 -18.11 -3.83 2.32
C ASN A 328 -19.47 -3.68 3.03
N ILE A 329 -19.72 -4.48 4.07
CA ILE A 329 -20.97 -4.46 4.85
C ILE A 329 -20.66 -4.12 6.31
N ASP A 330 -21.53 -3.32 6.94
CA ASP A 330 -21.61 -3.21 8.40
C ASP A 330 -22.59 -4.26 8.93
N LEU A 331 -22.06 -5.41 9.33
CA LEU A 331 -22.80 -6.54 9.87
C LEU A 331 -22.94 -6.42 11.38
N ILE A 332 -24.17 -6.40 11.86
CA ILE A 332 -24.52 -6.33 13.28
C ILE A 332 -25.36 -7.57 13.64
N SER A 333 -24.97 -8.30 14.68
CA SER A 333 -25.84 -9.34 15.23
C SER A 333 -26.93 -8.71 16.09
N ASP A 334 -28.17 -9.20 15.96
CA ASP A 334 -29.26 -8.82 16.85
C ASP A 334 -29.20 -9.46 18.25
N GLY A 335 -28.18 -10.30 18.50
CA GLY A 335 -27.96 -11.01 19.75
C GLY A 335 -28.93 -12.17 20.03
N GLN A 336 -29.88 -12.47 19.15
CA GLN A 336 -30.87 -13.55 19.34
C GLN A 336 -30.26 -14.94 19.13
N SER A 337 -29.13 -15.03 18.43
CA SER A 337 -28.33 -16.25 18.30
C SER A 337 -26.97 -16.08 18.98
N GLN A 338 -26.46 -17.17 19.58
CA GLN A 338 -25.12 -17.18 20.14
C GLN A 338 -24.03 -17.16 19.06
N PHE A 339 -24.32 -17.74 17.91
CA PHE A 339 -23.38 -17.89 16.80
C PHE A 339 -23.99 -17.24 15.56
N PHE A 340 -23.17 -16.49 14.82
CA PHE A 340 -23.63 -15.95 13.56
C PHE A 340 -23.68 -17.04 12.48
N ILE A 341 -22.66 -17.91 12.41
CA ILE A 341 -22.64 -19.08 11.53
C ILE A 341 -22.28 -20.31 12.35
N GLU A 342 -23.16 -21.30 12.38
CA GLU A 342 -22.92 -22.59 13.03
C GLU A 342 -23.05 -23.75 12.06
N ILE A 343 -21.98 -24.55 11.94
CA ILE A 343 -21.94 -25.77 11.15
C ILE A 343 -22.05 -26.99 12.07
N GLY A 344 -23.30 -27.43 12.28
CA GLY A 344 -23.63 -28.62 13.08
C GLY A 344 -23.93 -29.88 12.26
N ASN A 345 -24.07 -29.76 10.94
CA ASN A 345 -24.37 -30.85 10.01
C ASN A 345 -23.49 -30.73 8.74
N THR A 346 -23.76 -31.54 7.71
CA THR A 346 -23.01 -31.56 6.45
C THR A 346 -23.37 -30.42 5.49
N ASN A 347 -24.40 -29.62 5.77
CA ASN A 347 -24.74 -28.44 4.99
C ASN A 347 -23.84 -27.28 5.44
N CYS A 348 -22.78 -27.05 4.69
CA CYS A 348 -21.76 -26.07 5.02
C CYS A 348 -21.26 -25.33 3.78
N PHE A 349 -20.48 -24.27 3.98
CA PHE A 349 -19.70 -23.65 2.92
C PHE A 349 -18.38 -24.40 2.71
N SER A 350 -17.80 -24.33 1.51
CA SER A 350 -16.39 -24.70 1.30
C SER A 350 -15.46 -23.53 1.64
N THR A 351 -15.83 -22.32 1.24
CA THR A 351 -15.08 -21.08 1.54
C THR A 351 -16.00 -20.00 2.07
N ILE A 352 -15.53 -19.24 3.06
CA ILE A 352 -16.17 -17.99 3.49
C ILE A 352 -15.15 -16.87 3.62
N ALA A 353 -15.50 -15.68 3.16
CA ALA A 353 -14.66 -14.50 3.30
C ALA A 353 -15.48 -13.27 3.72
N PHE A 354 -14.89 -12.46 4.61
CA PHE A 354 -15.34 -11.13 4.96
C PHE A 354 -14.27 -10.15 4.51
N GLU A 355 -14.63 -9.23 3.62
CA GLU A 355 -13.72 -8.27 3.00
C GLU A 355 -14.26 -6.86 3.17
N GLY A 356 -13.48 -5.95 3.75
CA GLY A 356 -13.92 -4.55 3.90
C GLY A 356 -15.10 -4.36 4.87
N CYS A 357 -15.41 -5.35 5.72
CA CYS A 357 -16.61 -5.34 6.55
C CYS A 357 -16.35 -4.75 7.95
N HIS A 358 -17.40 -4.19 8.53
CA HIS A 358 -17.50 -4.00 9.98
C HIS A 358 -18.36 -5.15 10.53
N ILE A 359 -17.91 -5.84 11.57
CA ILE A 359 -18.59 -7.02 12.13
C ILE A 359 -18.72 -6.81 13.63
N SER A 360 -19.94 -6.81 14.15
CA SER A 360 -20.15 -6.47 15.55
C SER A 360 -21.27 -7.19 16.29
N GLU A 361 -21.17 -7.11 17.62
CA GLU A 361 -22.19 -7.52 18.60
C GLU A 361 -22.52 -9.01 18.61
N ILE A 362 -21.60 -9.86 18.15
CA ILE A 362 -21.82 -11.31 18.10
C ILE A 362 -21.59 -11.91 19.50
N PRO A 363 -22.62 -12.52 20.14
CA PRO A 363 -22.51 -12.94 21.54
C PRO A 363 -21.42 -13.97 21.83
N ARG A 364 -21.14 -14.89 20.89
CA ARG A 364 -20.05 -15.87 20.98
C ARG A 364 -19.15 -15.85 19.76
N SER A 365 -19.48 -16.60 18.72
CA SER A 365 -18.56 -16.83 17.60
C SER A 365 -19.17 -16.37 16.28
N LEU A 366 -18.34 -15.74 15.45
CA LEU A 366 -18.67 -15.45 14.06
C LEU A 366 -18.86 -16.76 13.29
N VAL A 367 -17.93 -17.72 13.48
CA VAL A 367 -18.03 -19.05 12.90
C VAL A 367 -17.79 -20.12 13.96
N ARG A 368 -18.71 -21.08 14.02
CA ARG A 368 -18.61 -22.31 14.80
C ARG A 368 -18.60 -23.54 13.88
N LEU A 369 -17.60 -24.41 14.05
CA LEU A 369 -17.54 -25.73 13.41
C LEU A 369 -17.72 -26.81 14.47
N ASN A 370 -18.79 -27.61 14.34
CA ASN A 370 -19.17 -28.61 15.33
C ASN A 370 -19.63 -29.94 14.71
N ASN A 371 -19.19 -30.23 13.47
CA ASN A 371 -19.50 -31.47 12.78
C ASN A 371 -18.21 -32.13 12.28
N GLY A 372 -18.03 -33.44 12.51
CA GLY A 372 -16.79 -34.14 12.16
C GLY A 372 -16.61 -34.46 10.68
N ASP A 373 -17.64 -34.29 9.85
CA ASP A 373 -17.67 -34.75 8.45
C ASP A 373 -17.46 -33.62 7.44
N VAL A 374 -17.38 -32.36 7.89
CA VAL A 374 -17.26 -31.19 7.00
C VAL A 374 -15.82 -30.90 6.61
N GLU A 375 -15.62 -30.54 5.34
CA GLU A 375 -14.33 -30.16 4.76
C GLU A 375 -14.37 -28.71 4.30
N ILE A 376 -13.63 -27.85 5.01
CA ILE A 376 -13.61 -26.42 4.77
C ILE A 376 -12.30 -26.05 4.07
N SER A 377 -12.40 -25.44 2.91
CA SER A 377 -11.26 -24.95 2.15
C SER A 377 -10.68 -23.66 2.74
N GLY A 378 -11.51 -22.75 3.26
CA GLY A 378 -10.97 -21.52 3.82
C GLY A 378 -11.96 -20.62 4.55
N ILE A 379 -11.45 -19.90 5.55
CA ILE A 379 -12.13 -18.82 6.26
C ILE A 379 -11.19 -17.60 6.24
N THR A 380 -11.66 -16.46 5.72
CA THR A 380 -10.86 -15.24 5.59
C THR A 380 -11.56 -14.03 6.19
N ILE A 381 -10.82 -13.22 6.96
CA ILE A 381 -11.18 -11.86 7.37
C ILE A 381 -10.10 -10.93 6.82
N SER A 382 -10.45 -10.02 5.93
CA SER A 382 -9.49 -9.10 5.30
C SER A 382 -10.03 -7.68 5.25
N ASN A 383 -9.20 -6.69 5.61
CA ASN A 383 -9.61 -5.29 5.62
C ASN A 383 -10.87 -5.04 6.48
N CYS A 384 -11.04 -5.77 7.60
CA CYS A 384 -12.25 -5.69 8.42
C CYS A 384 -12.00 -5.03 9.79
N ILE A 385 -13.03 -4.37 10.31
CA ILE A 385 -13.11 -3.99 11.73
C ILE A 385 -14.05 -4.99 12.42
N VAL A 386 -13.54 -5.73 13.39
CA VAL A 386 -14.33 -6.67 14.20
C VAL A 386 -14.39 -6.14 15.61
N LYS A 387 -15.61 -5.94 16.14
CA LYS A 387 -15.81 -5.33 17.45
C LYS A 387 -16.83 -6.09 18.30
N ASN A 388 -16.61 -6.21 19.60
CA ASN A 388 -17.60 -6.76 20.53
C ASN A 388 -18.06 -8.18 20.13
N VAL A 389 -17.09 -9.09 20.02
CA VAL A 389 -17.36 -10.50 19.70
C VAL A 389 -16.87 -11.38 20.85
N ALA A 390 -17.53 -12.52 21.06
CA ALA A 390 -17.20 -13.47 22.12
C ALA A 390 -17.46 -12.99 23.55
N LEU A 391 -18.45 -12.11 23.70
CA LEU A 391 -18.86 -11.48 24.96
C LEU A 391 -19.34 -12.51 26.02
N SER A 392 -19.75 -13.70 25.60
CA SER A 392 -20.29 -14.77 26.49
C SER A 392 -19.61 -16.14 26.31
N GLY A 393 -18.35 -16.16 25.82
CA GLY A 393 -17.47 -17.34 25.77
C GLY A 393 -17.03 -17.80 24.37
N TYR A 394 -16.17 -18.83 24.33
CA TYR A 394 -15.59 -19.54 23.18
C TYR A 394 -14.60 -18.78 22.29
N GLY A 395 -14.89 -17.54 21.92
CA GLY A 395 -14.04 -16.75 21.03
C GLY A 395 -14.61 -16.46 19.65
N LEU A 396 -13.96 -15.56 18.89
CA LEU A 396 -14.38 -15.17 17.53
C LEU A 396 -14.60 -16.40 16.64
N PHE A 397 -13.72 -17.39 16.76
CA PHE A 397 -13.83 -18.69 16.14
C PHE A 397 -13.95 -19.82 17.17
N ASN A 398 -14.93 -20.70 16.97
CA ASN A 398 -15.09 -21.93 17.77
C ASN A 398 -15.08 -23.18 16.87
N PHE A 399 -13.93 -23.81 16.74
CA PHE A 399 -13.70 -24.96 15.87
C PHE A 399 -13.55 -26.22 16.72
N GLY A 400 -14.69 -26.73 17.16
CA GLY A 400 -14.78 -27.94 17.96
C GLY A 400 -14.57 -29.23 17.16
N LYS A 401 -15.16 -29.33 15.96
CA LYS A 401 -15.06 -30.51 15.09
C LYS A 401 -15.16 -30.11 13.61
N ALA A 402 -14.28 -30.70 12.79
CA ALA A 402 -14.32 -30.73 11.33
C ALA A 402 -13.47 -31.91 10.85
N LYS A 403 -13.71 -32.40 9.62
CA LYS A 403 -12.81 -33.35 8.97
C LYS A 403 -11.52 -32.65 8.55
N SER A 404 -11.63 -31.44 7.99
CA SER A 404 -10.49 -30.59 7.67
C SER A 404 -10.88 -29.11 7.61
N LEU A 405 -9.90 -28.25 7.93
CA LEU A 405 -9.89 -26.84 7.57
C LEU A 405 -8.51 -26.54 6.97
N LYS A 406 -8.46 -26.18 5.68
CA LYS A 406 -7.18 -25.93 5.02
C LYS A 406 -6.59 -24.58 5.43
N LYS A 407 -7.38 -23.51 5.47
CA LYS A 407 -6.85 -22.17 5.70
C LYS A 407 -7.73 -21.30 6.59
N LEU A 408 -7.12 -20.64 7.58
CA LEU A 408 -7.72 -19.53 8.34
C LEU A 408 -6.83 -18.29 8.19
N VAL A 409 -7.37 -17.21 7.63
CA VAL A 409 -6.64 -15.95 7.43
C VAL A 409 -7.34 -14.80 8.13
N ILE A 410 -6.58 -14.00 8.86
CA ILE A 410 -6.97 -12.66 9.31
C ILE A 410 -5.88 -11.69 8.87
N GLU A 411 -6.20 -10.71 8.02
CA GLU A 411 -5.20 -9.75 7.57
C GLU A 411 -5.72 -8.33 7.39
N ASN A 412 -4.85 -7.35 7.54
CA ASN A 412 -5.17 -5.92 7.37
C ASN A 412 -6.41 -5.51 8.20
N SER A 413 -6.55 -6.07 9.40
CA SER A 413 -7.81 -6.01 10.16
C SER A 413 -7.59 -5.51 11.58
N THR A 414 -8.59 -4.81 12.11
CA THR A 414 -8.61 -4.33 13.49
C THR A 414 -9.63 -5.16 14.26
N LEU A 415 -9.16 -5.86 15.29
CA LEU A 415 -9.96 -6.72 16.15
C LEU A 415 -10.02 -6.07 17.53
N CYS A 416 -11.20 -5.66 17.97
CA CYS A 416 -11.36 -4.90 19.19
C CYS A 416 -12.44 -5.45 20.11
N GLU A 417 -12.18 -5.44 21.41
CA GLU A 417 -13.12 -5.94 22.43
C GLU A 417 -13.57 -7.38 22.12
N ILE A 418 -12.58 -8.24 21.88
CA ILE A 418 -12.76 -9.68 21.73
C ILE A 418 -12.72 -10.30 23.13
N GLY A 419 -13.77 -11.07 23.48
CA GLY A 419 -13.90 -11.70 24.79
C GLY A 419 -12.98 -12.90 25.02
N ASP A 420 -13.53 -14.01 25.55
CA ASP A 420 -12.82 -15.19 26.10
C ASP A 420 -11.50 -15.62 25.41
N GLN A 421 -11.43 -15.56 24.08
CA GLN A 421 -10.24 -15.81 23.26
C GLN A 421 -10.47 -15.39 21.81
N LEU A 422 -9.42 -15.28 20.99
CA LEU A 422 -9.58 -15.07 19.55
C LEU A 422 -10.06 -16.36 18.86
N MET A 423 -9.52 -17.53 19.25
CA MET A 423 -9.92 -18.81 18.65
C MET A 423 -9.83 -19.99 19.63
N ASP A 424 -10.84 -20.87 19.58
CA ASP A 424 -10.90 -22.24 20.17
C ASP A 424 -10.77 -23.27 19.04
N VAL A 425 -9.64 -23.95 18.92
CA VAL A 425 -9.38 -24.92 17.85
C VAL A 425 -9.02 -26.28 18.43
N ARG A 426 -9.83 -27.30 18.10
CA ARG A 426 -9.73 -28.65 18.70
C ARG A 426 -9.24 -29.75 17.77
N PHE A 427 -8.91 -29.42 16.52
CA PHE A 427 -8.37 -30.34 15.52
C PHE A 427 -7.23 -29.65 14.73
N VAL A 428 -6.49 -30.41 13.93
CA VAL A 428 -5.38 -29.87 13.14
C VAL A 428 -5.92 -29.05 11.96
N ILE A 429 -5.51 -27.79 11.86
CA ILE A 429 -5.71 -26.91 10.70
C ILE A 429 -4.44 -26.94 9.86
N ASP A 430 -4.54 -26.91 8.52
CA ASP A 430 -3.34 -26.90 7.69
C ASP A 430 -2.57 -25.56 7.81
N GLU A 431 -3.25 -24.42 7.68
CA GLU A 431 -2.62 -23.10 7.78
C GLU A 431 -3.47 -22.10 8.60
N ILE A 432 -2.83 -21.45 9.57
CA ILE A 432 -3.36 -20.27 10.28
C ILE A 432 -2.45 -19.07 9.99
N LYS A 433 -2.99 -17.98 9.47
CA LYS A 433 -2.25 -16.74 9.19
C LYS A 433 -2.95 -15.54 9.81
N MET A 434 -2.22 -14.78 10.62
CA MET A 434 -2.61 -13.45 11.09
C MET A 434 -1.53 -12.45 10.68
N ASN A 435 -1.86 -11.44 9.88
CA ASN A 435 -0.87 -10.52 9.35
C ASN A 435 -1.35 -9.08 9.24
N LYS A 436 -0.53 -8.11 9.69
CA LYS A 436 -0.86 -6.69 9.60
C LYS A 436 -2.20 -6.38 10.26
N CYS A 437 -2.35 -6.83 11.50
CA CYS A 437 -3.56 -6.62 12.27
C CYS A 437 -3.30 -5.72 13.49
N ILE A 438 -4.35 -5.09 14.00
CA ILE A 438 -4.38 -4.55 15.36
C ILE A 438 -5.29 -5.45 16.19
N PHE A 439 -4.81 -5.92 17.33
CA PHE A 439 -5.63 -6.58 18.33
C PHE A 439 -5.69 -5.67 19.56
N CYS A 440 -6.90 -5.28 19.96
CA CYS A 440 -7.11 -4.31 21.02
C CYS A 440 -8.21 -4.76 22.00
N ASN A 441 -7.94 -4.67 23.30
CA ASN A 441 -8.98 -4.78 24.32
C ASN A 441 -8.74 -3.68 25.37
N TYR A 442 -9.75 -2.89 25.69
CA TYR A 442 -9.68 -1.86 26.71
C TYR A 442 -10.62 -2.16 27.87
N THR A 443 -11.84 -2.56 27.57
CA THR A 443 -12.89 -2.79 28.57
C THR A 443 -13.07 -4.25 28.92
N ILE A 444 -12.86 -5.15 27.96
CA ILE A 444 -13.03 -6.58 28.13
C ILE A 444 -11.70 -7.25 28.45
N GLY A 445 -11.71 -8.11 29.49
CA GLY A 445 -10.57 -8.96 29.82
C GLY A 445 -10.58 -10.25 29.03
N MET A 446 -9.48 -10.55 28.34
CA MET A 446 -9.23 -11.81 27.66
C MET A 446 -8.05 -12.53 28.31
N PRO A 447 -8.22 -13.78 28.81
CA PRO A 447 -7.15 -14.51 29.49
C PRO A 447 -6.06 -15.02 28.53
N LYS A 448 -6.41 -15.27 27.27
CA LYS A 448 -5.52 -15.85 26.25
C LYS A 448 -5.97 -15.53 24.83
N VAL A 449 -5.03 -15.37 23.89
CA VAL A 449 -5.37 -15.18 22.47
C VAL A 449 -5.77 -16.50 21.81
N PHE A 450 -4.92 -17.52 21.92
CA PHE A 450 -5.10 -18.78 21.20
C PHE A 450 -5.40 -19.95 22.15
N ARG A 451 -6.45 -20.73 21.85
CA ARG A 451 -6.62 -22.08 22.39
C ARG A 451 -6.48 -23.08 21.26
N LEU A 452 -5.35 -23.76 21.21
CA LEU A 452 -5.02 -24.80 20.24
C LEU A 452 -4.83 -26.13 20.99
N ASP A 453 -5.79 -27.06 20.88
CA ASP A 453 -5.65 -28.40 21.48
C ASP A 453 -4.75 -29.30 20.63
N LYS A 454 -4.53 -28.93 19.36
CA LYS A 454 -3.61 -29.58 18.41
C LYS A 454 -2.81 -28.52 17.66
N GLN A 455 -1.53 -28.79 17.44
CA GLN A 455 -0.66 -27.93 16.65
C GLN A 455 -1.13 -27.90 15.18
N PRO A 456 -1.37 -26.72 14.58
CA PRO A 456 -1.60 -26.57 13.13
C PRO A 456 -0.37 -27.02 12.32
N LYS A 457 -0.53 -27.41 11.05
CA LYS A 457 0.64 -27.73 10.21
C LYS A 457 1.51 -26.50 9.96
N SER A 458 0.91 -25.32 9.88
CA SER A 458 1.58 -24.03 9.83
C SER A 458 0.78 -22.97 10.58
N ILE A 459 1.46 -22.12 11.35
CA ILE A 459 0.89 -20.93 11.97
C ILE A 459 1.87 -19.77 11.85
N ALA A 460 1.38 -18.61 11.41
CA ALA A 460 2.17 -17.38 11.32
C ALA A 460 1.37 -16.19 11.88
N VAL A 461 1.96 -15.48 12.84
CA VAL A 461 1.43 -14.21 13.36
C VAL A 461 2.50 -13.14 13.14
N THR A 462 2.29 -12.27 12.17
CA THR A 462 3.32 -11.32 11.70
C THR A 462 2.79 -9.91 11.62
N SER A 463 3.67 -8.91 11.79
CA SER A 463 3.35 -7.49 11.59
C SER A 463 2.09 -7.04 12.35
N THR A 464 1.79 -7.66 13.50
CA THR A 464 0.57 -7.41 14.27
C THR A 464 0.91 -6.58 15.50
N VAL A 465 0.06 -5.60 15.81
CA VAL A 465 0.17 -4.80 17.04
C VAL A 465 -0.86 -5.33 18.04
N PHE A 466 -0.39 -5.81 19.19
CA PHE A 466 -1.23 -6.15 20.33
C PHE A 466 -1.21 -4.99 21.31
N THR A 467 -2.39 -4.47 21.66
CA THR A 467 -2.49 -3.21 22.39
C THR A 467 -3.69 -3.17 23.33
N GLY A 468 -3.68 -2.17 24.20
CA GLY A 468 -4.72 -1.90 25.17
C GLY A 468 -4.52 -2.63 26.49
N THR A 469 -5.26 -2.17 27.49
CA THR A 469 -5.15 -2.58 28.90
C THR A 469 -5.78 -3.95 29.20
N ASN A 470 -6.49 -4.54 28.23
CA ASN A 470 -7.20 -5.82 28.34
C ASN A 470 -8.12 -5.88 29.58
N GLY A 471 -8.95 -4.85 29.77
CA GLY A 471 -9.82 -4.74 30.95
C GLY A 471 -9.05 -4.66 32.28
N GLY A 472 -7.77 -4.26 32.25
CA GLY A 472 -6.86 -4.27 33.40
C GLY A 472 -6.27 -5.64 33.74
N SER A 473 -6.59 -6.68 32.96
CA SER A 473 -6.14 -8.06 33.20
C SER A 473 -4.92 -8.40 32.36
N LYS A 474 -4.07 -9.29 32.88
CA LYS A 474 -2.97 -9.85 32.09
C LYS A 474 -3.47 -10.87 31.06
N ILE A 475 -2.69 -11.07 30.01
CA ILE A 475 -3.05 -11.93 28.87
C ILE A 475 -1.92 -12.89 28.50
N ASN A 476 -2.29 -14.14 28.23
CA ASN A 476 -1.40 -15.16 27.70
C ASN A 476 -1.44 -15.20 26.16
N SER A 477 -0.33 -15.50 25.49
CA SER A 477 -0.38 -15.79 24.06
C SER A 477 -1.24 -17.02 23.75
N GLY A 478 -1.18 -18.04 24.60
CA GLY A 478 -1.90 -19.30 24.42
C GLY A 478 -2.47 -19.91 25.70
N ASN A 479 -3.39 -20.87 25.55
CA ASN A 479 -3.89 -21.71 26.65
C ASN A 479 -2.79 -22.64 27.22
N GLY A 480 -1.85 -23.04 26.37
CA GLY A 480 -0.63 -23.75 26.73
C GLY A 480 0.62 -22.95 26.35
N ASP A 481 1.78 -23.57 26.53
CA ASP A 481 3.02 -23.06 25.96
C ASP A 481 3.13 -23.49 24.49
N TYR A 482 3.13 -22.50 23.59
CA TYR A 482 3.21 -22.72 22.14
C TYR A 482 4.53 -22.22 21.56
N SER A 483 5.50 -21.82 22.38
CA SER A 483 6.78 -21.22 21.95
C SER A 483 7.60 -22.10 20.99
N GLY A 484 7.39 -23.42 21.00
CA GLY A 484 8.05 -24.34 20.07
C GLY A 484 7.59 -24.25 18.62
N TYR A 485 6.45 -23.61 18.33
CA TYR A 485 5.91 -23.51 16.97
C TYR A 485 5.15 -22.22 16.66
N LEU A 486 4.89 -21.37 17.66
CA LEU A 486 4.24 -20.08 17.51
C LEU A 486 5.22 -18.96 17.84
N ASP A 487 5.57 -18.21 16.80
CA ASP A 487 6.49 -17.09 16.83
C ASP A 487 5.75 -15.79 16.48
N PHE A 488 6.15 -14.70 17.13
CA PHE A 488 5.57 -13.36 16.94
C PHE A 488 6.61 -12.36 16.43
N SER A 489 7.64 -12.81 15.70
CA SER A 489 8.63 -11.91 15.11
C SER A 489 7.97 -10.87 14.20
N GLY A 490 8.37 -9.61 14.36
CA GLY A 490 7.77 -8.48 13.66
C GLY A 490 6.42 -8.03 14.22
N CYS A 491 5.93 -8.64 15.30
CA CYS A 491 4.81 -8.12 16.08
C CYS A 491 5.29 -7.19 17.20
N TYR A 492 4.38 -6.33 17.66
CA TYR A 492 4.66 -5.31 18.67
C TYR A 492 3.61 -5.35 19.77
N LEU A 493 4.04 -5.10 21.00
CA LEU A 493 3.18 -5.00 22.18
C LEU A 493 3.31 -3.58 22.75
N THR A 494 2.20 -2.87 22.98
CA THR A 494 2.26 -1.60 23.71
C THR A 494 2.53 -1.82 25.20
N SER A 495 3.08 -0.83 25.90
CA SER A 495 3.52 -0.99 27.30
C SER A 495 2.39 -1.26 28.30
N ASP A 496 1.15 -0.92 27.92
CA ASP A 496 -0.08 -1.20 28.66
C ASP A 496 -0.68 -2.58 28.36
N PHE A 497 -0.17 -3.30 27.35
CA PHE A 497 -0.54 -4.68 27.06
C PHE A 497 0.22 -5.64 27.98
N GLN A 498 -0.39 -5.98 29.12
CA GLN A 498 0.28 -6.76 30.18
C GLN A 498 0.30 -8.26 29.87
N VAL A 499 1.46 -8.79 29.49
CA VAL A 499 1.65 -10.23 29.27
C VAL A 499 1.68 -10.99 30.61
N ASP A 500 1.01 -12.14 30.65
CA ASP A 500 1.01 -13.06 31.79
C ASP A 500 2.12 -14.13 31.64
N SER A 501 1.96 -15.32 32.22
CA SER A 501 2.98 -16.37 32.24
C SER A 501 3.37 -16.95 30.88
N ARG A 502 2.50 -16.91 29.86
CA ARG A 502 2.77 -17.43 28.51
C ARG A 502 3.15 -16.29 27.56
N PRO A 503 4.42 -16.23 27.11
CA PRO A 503 4.94 -15.09 26.39
C PRO A 503 4.46 -15.03 24.93
N PHE A 504 4.48 -13.83 24.37
CA PHE A 504 4.44 -13.59 22.92
C PHE A 504 5.88 -13.67 22.40
N THR A 505 6.37 -14.89 22.17
CA THR A 505 7.76 -15.18 21.80
C THR A 505 8.24 -14.29 20.65
N ASN A 506 9.38 -13.61 20.83
CA ASN A 506 10.03 -12.71 19.87
C ASN A 506 9.23 -11.46 19.44
N ALA A 507 8.08 -11.17 20.06
CA ALA A 507 7.41 -9.88 19.89
C ALA A 507 8.25 -8.75 20.53
N LYS A 508 8.25 -7.57 19.92
CA LYS A 508 8.96 -6.38 20.44
C LYS A 508 8.04 -5.58 21.35
N SER A 509 8.45 -5.36 22.58
CA SER A 509 7.73 -4.46 23.49
C SER A 509 8.06 -3.00 23.17
N LEU A 510 7.04 -2.17 23.03
CA LEU A 510 7.16 -0.72 22.91
C LEU A 510 7.11 -0.09 24.31
N SER A 511 7.80 1.02 24.50
CA SER A 511 7.71 1.80 25.75
C SER A 511 6.41 2.60 25.86
N MET A 512 5.76 2.86 24.72
CA MET A 512 4.52 3.64 24.61
C MET A 512 3.29 2.80 24.92
N THR A 513 2.34 3.40 25.63
CA THR A 513 0.99 2.88 25.81
C THR A 513 0.17 2.99 24.53
N SER A 514 -0.97 2.31 24.46
CA SER A 514 -1.93 2.45 23.37
C SER A 514 -2.37 3.91 23.12
N LEU A 515 -2.69 4.65 24.19
CA LEU A 515 -3.13 6.05 24.14
C LEU A 515 -2.01 7.00 23.74
N GLU A 516 -0.76 6.62 23.94
CA GLU A 516 0.39 7.36 23.43
C GLU A 516 0.58 7.08 21.94
N LEU A 517 0.53 5.80 21.53
CA LEU A 517 0.79 5.36 20.15
C LEU A 517 -0.26 5.83 19.13
N PHE A 518 -1.54 5.78 19.49
CA PHE A 518 -2.67 6.03 18.58
C PHE A 518 -3.41 7.33 18.89
N VAL A 519 -4.05 7.92 17.89
CA VAL A 519 -4.78 9.20 17.99
C VAL A 519 -5.95 9.12 19.00
N ASP A 520 -6.89 8.20 18.81
CA ASP A 520 -8.03 8.02 19.73
C ASP A 520 -8.57 6.57 19.68
N PRO A 521 -7.78 5.60 20.18
CA PRO A 521 -8.08 4.19 19.96
C PRO A 521 -9.26 3.68 20.80
N MET A 522 -9.66 4.41 21.86
CA MET A 522 -10.85 4.10 22.66
C MET A 522 -12.14 4.31 21.88
N ASN A 523 -12.14 5.28 20.94
CA ASN A 523 -13.27 5.56 20.06
C ASN A 523 -13.12 4.93 18.67
N GLY A 524 -12.11 4.08 18.48
CA GLY A 524 -11.88 3.32 17.25
C GLY A 524 -10.97 4.00 16.24
N ASP A 525 -10.32 5.11 16.57
CA ASP A 525 -9.31 5.75 15.73
C ASP A 525 -7.91 5.24 16.09
N PHE A 526 -7.42 4.28 15.31
CA PHE A 526 -6.10 3.69 15.48
C PHE A 526 -5.03 4.33 14.60
N HIS A 527 -5.25 5.52 14.03
CA HIS A 527 -4.18 6.20 13.32
C HIS A 527 -2.97 6.38 14.23
N TYR A 528 -1.78 6.05 13.73
CA TYR A 528 -0.55 6.35 14.45
C TYR A 528 -0.37 7.86 14.55
N LYS A 529 0.03 8.35 15.72
CA LYS A 529 0.32 9.78 15.86
C LYS A 529 1.53 10.18 14.99
N PRO A 530 1.44 11.23 14.16
CA PRO A 530 2.46 11.59 13.17
C PRO A 530 3.87 11.82 13.73
N GLU A 531 3.97 12.29 14.97
CA GLU A 531 5.21 12.61 15.65
C GLU A 531 5.99 11.38 16.14
N LEU A 532 5.37 10.19 16.16
CA LEU A 532 5.95 8.99 16.74
C LEU A 532 6.66 8.14 15.69
N LYS A 533 7.87 7.71 16.02
CA LYS A 533 8.70 6.82 15.20
C LYS A 533 9.02 5.55 15.97
N PHE A 534 8.62 4.40 15.43
CA PHE A 534 9.01 3.08 15.92
C PHE A 534 9.28 2.15 14.73
N GLU A 535 10.01 1.06 14.95
CA GLU A 535 10.49 0.18 13.87
C GLU A 535 9.34 -0.42 13.02
N GLY A 536 8.15 -0.58 13.61
CA GLY A 536 6.96 -1.10 12.96
C GLY A 536 6.08 -0.06 12.28
N GLU A 537 6.41 1.24 12.35
CA GLU A 537 5.63 2.29 11.68
C GLU A 537 5.58 2.04 10.16
N GLY A 538 4.38 2.10 9.58
CA GLY A 538 4.16 1.80 8.16
C GLY A 538 4.44 0.35 7.74
N LYS A 539 4.61 -0.57 8.71
CA LYS A 539 4.92 -1.99 8.47
C LYS A 539 4.04 -2.94 9.26
N ALA A 540 3.74 -2.60 10.52
CA ALA A 540 2.94 -3.37 11.44
C ALA A 540 1.63 -2.66 11.78
N GLY A 541 0.65 -3.45 12.23
CA GLY A 541 -0.72 -2.98 12.41
C GLY A 541 -1.52 -3.01 11.11
N ASP A 542 -2.80 -2.69 11.24
CA ASP A 542 -3.74 -2.60 10.13
C ASP A 542 -3.40 -1.38 9.25
N PRO A 543 -3.10 -1.59 7.95
CA PRO A 543 -2.62 -0.53 7.06
C PRO A 543 -3.56 0.64 6.86
N ARG A 544 -4.86 0.47 7.15
CA ARG A 544 -5.83 1.57 7.08
C ARG A 544 -5.50 2.72 8.02
N TRP A 545 -4.74 2.45 9.07
CA TRP A 545 -4.38 3.43 10.09
C TRP A 545 -2.94 3.96 9.97
N TRP A 546 -2.24 3.59 8.90
CA TRP A 546 -0.89 4.09 8.67
C TRP A 546 -0.95 5.56 8.21
N ILE A 547 0.06 6.33 8.59
CA ILE A 547 0.22 7.70 8.10
C ILE A 547 0.46 7.63 6.59
N GLN A 548 -0.43 8.24 5.80
CA GLN A 548 -0.32 8.31 4.32
C GLN A 548 0.50 9.49 3.85
#